data_AF-A0A958CUM9-F1
#
_entry.id   AF-A0A958CUM9-F1
#
_cell.length_a   1.000
_cell.length_b   1.000
_cell.length_c   1.000
_cell.angle_alpha   90.00
_cell.angle_beta   90.00
_cell.angle_gamma   90.00
#
_symmetry.space_group_name_H-M   'P 1'
#
loop_
_entity.id
_entity.type
_entity.pdbx_description
1 polymer ?
#
loop_
_entity_poly.entity_id
_entity_poly.type
_entity_poly.pdbx_seq_one_letter_code
_entity_poly.pdbx_strand_id
1 'polypeptide(L)'
;ALLALAAALLAVATKKTSVFLLVWLGLMATAQLWTSLRRRGWQRRKLVSVAALAAIIATGVLLMPAPVPAGWRAAGLPLSVTRVPIDDTWGVKVVDRSQLGYARVFQSITGPAALALRDHSLVVGAEVRSVDGKPAAGRLTVRDAAGVSQTRFIASDQWQTVTVTHRVAPLTEHVKIAVAPGVGDTPAEVGSLLLRNVTMDVPDAPTLSSSLLANPRFAHAARLGRVALAPLEDTWQQFRPRLAAATTDWQRYPLYAALLFPGFWGNFGWLQAPLPVWIYGLLAVVCLVGLAGTLMVLRKRSDPLRGITVSWLVAAGLAALLTVAPMIGRDWQPQGRYLFGALVSITGLLLIGLDGLLDFDLHPRRANALLVAVALFCLLGLLRAAGIEIPA
;
A
#
# COMPACT_ATOMS: atom_id res chain seq x y z
N ALA A 1 -3.43 -21.66 -15.86
CA ALA A 1 -2.47 -21.37 -14.75
C ALA A 1 -1.49 -20.26 -15.12
N LEU A 2 -0.61 -20.45 -16.13
CA LEU A 2 0.38 -19.45 -16.54
C LEU A 2 -0.22 -18.10 -16.98
N LEU A 3 -1.32 -18.10 -17.73
CA LEU A 3 -2.04 -16.88 -18.12
C LEU A 3 -2.66 -16.14 -16.92
N ALA A 4 -3.18 -16.86 -15.93
CA ALA A 4 -3.74 -16.26 -14.70
C ALA A 4 -2.63 -15.67 -13.82
N LEU A 5 -1.47 -16.34 -13.75
CA LEU A 5 -0.28 -15.84 -13.07
C LEU A 5 0.28 -14.59 -13.77
N ALA A 6 0.38 -14.58 -15.10
CA ALA A 6 0.85 -13.45 -15.88
C ALA A 6 -0.10 -12.23 -15.78
N ALA A 7 -1.41 -12.45 -15.90
CA ALA A 7 -2.42 -11.40 -15.73
C ALA A 7 -2.39 -10.79 -14.32
N ALA A 8 -2.07 -11.60 -13.32
CA ALA A 8 -1.94 -11.14 -11.95
C ALA A 8 -0.64 -10.40 -11.66
N LEU A 9 0.48 -10.85 -12.21
CA LEU A 9 1.73 -10.10 -12.16
C LEU A 9 1.57 -8.73 -12.84
N LEU A 10 0.81 -8.67 -13.94
CA LEU A 10 0.39 -7.42 -14.58
C LEU A 10 -0.52 -6.57 -13.67
N ALA A 11 -1.50 -7.18 -13.00
CA ALA A 11 -2.40 -6.50 -12.07
C ALA A 11 -1.63 -5.92 -10.86
N VAL A 12 -0.60 -6.63 -10.39
CA VAL A 12 0.32 -6.24 -9.32
C VAL A 12 1.20 -5.07 -9.75
N ALA A 13 1.68 -5.08 -10.99
CA ALA A 13 2.46 -3.97 -11.54
C ALA A 13 1.65 -2.68 -11.70
N THR A 14 0.31 -2.76 -11.77
CA THR A 14 -0.56 -1.63 -12.13
C THR A 14 -1.27 -0.94 -10.95
N LYS A 15 -1.39 -1.56 -9.77
CA LYS A 15 -1.98 -0.90 -8.58
C LYS A 15 -1.54 -1.49 -7.25
N LYS A 16 -1.27 -0.63 -6.25
CA LYS A 16 -0.86 -1.01 -4.88
C LYS A 16 -1.85 -1.96 -4.17
N THR A 17 -3.13 -1.92 -4.55
CA THR A 17 -4.19 -2.80 -4.02
C THR A 17 -4.13 -4.23 -4.55
N SER A 18 -3.31 -4.53 -5.56
CA SER A 18 -3.25 -5.85 -6.19
C SER A 18 -2.32 -6.82 -5.47
N VAL A 19 -1.61 -6.40 -4.41
CA VAL A 19 -0.81 -7.29 -3.55
C VAL A 19 -1.67 -8.43 -2.98
N PHE A 20 -2.96 -8.18 -2.74
CA PHE A 20 -3.91 -9.19 -2.25
C PHE A 20 -4.14 -10.32 -3.27
N LEU A 21 -4.03 -10.03 -4.57
CA LEU A 21 -4.09 -11.05 -5.61
C LEU A 21 -2.88 -11.99 -5.53
N LEU A 22 -1.68 -11.52 -5.16
CA LEU A 22 -0.51 -12.39 -5.00
C LEU A 22 -0.70 -13.44 -3.92
N VAL A 23 -1.27 -13.04 -2.77
CA VAL A 23 -1.52 -13.98 -1.67
C VAL A 23 -2.57 -15.01 -2.10
N TRP A 24 -3.67 -14.54 -2.69
CA TRP A 24 -4.74 -15.43 -3.14
C TRP A 24 -4.28 -16.39 -4.25
N LEU A 25 -3.51 -15.90 -5.21
CA LEU A 25 -2.96 -16.72 -6.29
C LEU A 25 -1.82 -17.61 -5.80
N GLY A 26 -1.03 -17.18 -4.82
CA GLY A 26 -0.07 -18.02 -4.14
C GLY A 26 -0.76 -19.21 -3.48
N LEU A 27 -1.89 -18.97 -2.80
CA LEU A 27 -2.73 -20.03 -2.20
C LEU A 27 -3.37 -20.93 -3.25
N MET A 28 -3.90 -20.38 -4.35
CA MET A 28 -4.46 -21.19 -5.44
C MET A 28 -3.39 -22.02 -6.17
N ALA A 29 -2.23 -21.42 -6.45
CA ALA A 29 -1.11 -22.07 -7.10
C ALA A 29 -0.53 -23.17 -6.21
N THR A 30 -0.37 -22.93 -4.90
CA THR A 30 0.06 -23.96 -3.94
C THR A 30 -0.98 -25.07 -3.82
N ALA A 31 -2.29 -24.76 -3.79
CA ALA A 31 -3.34 -25.77 -3.78
C ALA A 31 -3.39 -26.62 -5.07
N GLN A 32 -3.24 -25.98 -6.24
CA GLN A 32 -3.15 -26.69 -7.53
C GLN A 32 -1.87 -27.52 -7.65
N LEU A 33 -0.73 -26.96 -7.25
CA LEU A 33 0.55 -27.67 -7.23
C LEU A 33 0.46 -28.87 -6.28
N TRP A 34 -0.14 -28.69 -5.11
CA TRP A 34 -0.36 -29.75 -4.13
C TRP A 34 -1.23 -30.88 -4.68
N THR A 35 -2.37 -30.54 -5.30
CA THR A 35 -3.27 -31.55 -5.90
C THR A 35 -2.62 -32.25 -7.09
N SER A 36 -1.89 -31.53 -7.94
CA SER A 36 -1.14 -32.10 -9.07
C SER A 36 -0.03 -33.05 -8.62
N LEU A 37 0.78 -32.65 -7.63
CA LEU A 37 1.87 -33.48 -7.12
C LEU A 37 1.34 -34.71 -6.37
N ARG A 38 0.23 -34.58 -5.63
CA ARG A 38 -0.45 -35.72 -5.00
C ARG A 38 -0.96 -36.73 -6.04
N ARG A 39 -1.52 -36.26 -7.16
CA ARG A 39 -1.93 -37.13 -8.29
C ARG A 39 -0.76 -37.86 -8.93
N ARG A 40 0.44 -37.27 -8.93
CA ARG A 40 1.69 -37.87 -9.44
C ARG A 40 2.40 -38.78 -8.43
N GLY A 41 1.72 -39.19 -7.35
CA GLY A 41 2.29 -40.11 -6.36
C GLY A 41 3.41 -39.52 -5.50
N TRP A 42 3.58 -38.19 -5.47
CA TRP A 42 4.57 -37.58 -4.58
C TRP A 42 4.18 -37.81 -3.12
N GLN A 43 5.05 -38.52 -2.39
CA GLN A 43 4.90 -38.70 -0.95
C GLN A 43 5.04 -37.35 -0.22
N ARG A 44 4.24 -37.14 0.84
CA ARG A 44 4.27 -35.91 1.67
C ARG A 44 5.69 -35.49 2.07
N ARG A 45 6.59 -36.44 2.34
CA ARG A 45 7.99 -36.16 2.70
C ARG A 45 8.75 -35.38 1.61
N LYS A 46 8.61 -35.77 0.34
CA LYS A 46 9.27 -35.08 -0.80
C LYS A 46 8.76 -33.65 -0.96
N LEU A 47 7.45 -33.45 -0.77
CA LEU A 47 6.83 -32.12 -0.82
C LEU A 47 7.35 -31.20 0.29
N VAL A 48 7.45 -31.71 1.52
CA VAL A 48 8.00 -30.97 2.66
C VAL A 48 9.48 -30.61 2.40
N SER A 49 10.28 -31.53 1.87
CA SER A 49 11.69 -31.25 1.55
C SER A 49 11.87 -30.17 0.49
N VAL A 50 11.06 -30.19 -0.58
CA VAL A 50 11.09 -29.14 -1.61
C VAL A 50 10.64 -27.79 -1.06
N ALA A 51 9.57 -27.76 -0.27
CA ALA A 51 9.10 -26.55 0.38
C ALA A 51 10.15 -25.98 1.35
N ALA A 52 10.82 -26.83 2.12
CA ALA A 52 11.91 -26.44 3.02
C ALA A 52 13.11 -25.87 2.24
N LEU A 53 13.54 -26.54 1.16
CA LEU A 53 14.62 -26.04 0.31
C LEU A 53 14.28 -24.68 -0.31
N ALA A 54 13.05 -24.52 -0.84
CA ALA A 54 12.58 -23.24 -1.36
C ALA A 54 12.57 -22.15 -0.29
N ALA A 55 12.14 -22.47 0.94
CA ALA A 55 12.16 -21.54 2.06
C ALA A 55 13.60 -21.14 2.46
N ILE A 56 14.55 -22.07 2.44
CA ILE A 56 15.97 -21.80 2.70
C ILE A 56 16.55 -20.87 1.62
N ILE A 57 16.30 -21.16 0.34
CA ILE A 57 16.75 -20.31 -0.78
C ILE A 57 16.14 -18.91 -0.66
N ALA A 58 14.83 -18.82 -0.44
CA ALA A 58 14.14 -17.55 -0.26
C ALA A 58 14.70 -16.76 0.91
N THR A 59 14.95 -17.41 2.05
CA THR A 59 15.56 -16.79 3.23
C THR A 59 16.97 -16.27 2.92
N GLY A 60 17.79 -17.08 2.24
CA GLY A 60 19.12 -16.69 1.78
C GLY A 60 19.09 -15.42 0.92
N VAL A 61 18.20 -15.38 -0.08
CA VAL A 61 18.01 -14.21 -0.95
C VAL A 61 17.54 -12.99 -0.14
N LEU A 62 16.57 -13.15 0.77
CA LEU A 62 16.08 -12.03 1.59
C LEU A 62 17.14 -11.48 2.56
N LEU A 63 18.16 -12.26 2.90
CA LEU A 63 19.29 -11.85 3.74
C LEU A 63 20.45 -11.21 2.97
N MET A 64 20.49 -11.34 1.64
CA MET A 64 21.54 -10.73 0.82
C MET A 64 21.54 -9.19 0.98
N PRO A 65 22.72 -8.55 0.93
CA PRO A 65 22.83 -7.09 0.97
C PRO A 65 22.21 -6.47 -0.29
N ALA A 66 21.39 -5.45 -0.08
CA ALA A 66 20.81 -4.62 -1.12
C ALA A 66 21.70 -3.40 -1.39
N PRO A 67 21.59 -2.79 -2.57
CA PRO A 67 22.33 -1.57 -2.90
C PRO A 67 21.76 -0.32 -2.19
N VAL A 68 21.01 -0.45 -1.10
CA VAL A 68 20.43 0.67 -0.35
C VAL A 68 21.03 0.63 1.07
N PRO A 69 21.41 1.77 1.68
CA PRO A 69 21.83 1.80 3.08
C PRO A 69 20.75 1.27 4.06
N ALA A 70 21.16 0.48 5.06
CA ALA A 70 20.25 0.01 6.11
C ALA A 70 19.63 1.18 6.88
N GLY A 71 18.35 1.10 7.23
CA GLY A 71 17.64 2.15 7.99
C GLY A 71 17.22 3.38 7.17
N TRP A 72 17.65 3.47 5.90
CA TRP A 72 17.32 4.56 4.99
C TRP A 72 16.47 4.03 3.84
N ARG A 73 15.58 4.89 3.33
CA ARG A 73 14.66 4.58 2.24
C ARG A 73 15.01 5.42 1.02
N ALA A 74 14.74 4.87 -0.15
CA ALA A 74 14.84 5.55 -1.43
C ALA A 74 13.45 5.93 -1.92
N ALA A 75 13.29 7.14 -2.44
CA ALA A 75 12.15 7.50 -3.29
C ALA A 75 12.69 7.94 -4.65
N GLY A 76 11.88 7.76 -5.71
CA GLY A 76 12.24 8.07 -7.09
C GLY A 76 12.11 6.85 -8.00
N LEU A 77 12.75 6.91 -9.17
CA LEU A 77 12.87 5.77 -10.09
C LEU A 77 13.70 4.63 -9.45
N PRO A 78 13.53 3.37 -9.90
CA PRO A 78 14.41 2.28 -9.49
C PRO A 78 15.88 2.66 -9.66
N LEU A 79 16.73 2.28 -8.69
CA LEU A 79 18.18 2.56 -8.70
C LEU A 79 18.57 4.05 -8.64
N SER A 80 17.63 4.94 -8.30
CA SER A 80 17.94 6.35 -8.02
C SER A 80 18.76 6.57 -6.75
N VAL A 81 18.87 5.55 -5.89
CA VAL A 81 19.68 5.58 -4.67
C VAL A 81 20.48 4.29 -4.60
N THR A 82 21.81 4.41 -4.57
CA THR A 82 22.73 3.28 -4.59
C THR A 82 23.83 3.49 -3.56
N ARG A 83 24.09 2.49 -2.71
CA ARG A 83 25.23 2.46 -1.80
C ARG A 83 26.50 2.21 -2.61
N VAL A 84 27.48 3.09 -2.47
CA VAL A 84 28.73 3.07 -3.25
C VAL A 84 29.94 3.18 -2.31
N PRO A 85 31.08 2.56 -2.65
CA PRO A 85 32.32 2.84 -1.93
C PRO A 85 32.72 4.30 -2.16
N ILE A 86 33.16 4.97 -1.10
CA ILE A 86 33.64 6.36 -1.11
C ILE A 86 34.89 6.39 -0.25
N ASP A 87 36.04 6.60 -0.90
CA ASP A 87 37.35 6.56 -0.26
C ASP A 87 37.49 5.24 0.54
N ASP A 88 37.87 5.28 1.81
CA ASP A 88 37.96 4.11 2.70
C ASP A 88 36.64 3.73 3.40
N THR A 89 35.53 4.31 2.96
CA THR A 89 34.22 4.17 3.61
C THR A 89 33.11 3.84 2.61
N TRP A 90 31.87 3.82 3.10
CA TRP A 90 30.68 3.65 2.27
C TRP A 90 29.85 4.93 2.31
N GLY A 91 29.26 5.26 1.16
CA GLY A 91 28.31 6.34 1.04
C GLY A 91 27.13 5.97 0.16
N VAL A 92 26.38 6.99 -0.22
CA VAL A 92 25.17 6.85 -1.03
C VAL A 92 25.28 7.77 -2.22
N LYS A 93 25.09 7.22 -3.41
CA LYS A 93 24.87 7.97 -4.64
C LYS A 93 23.37 8.12 -4.85
N VAL A 94 22.89 9.36 -4.91
CA VAL A 94 21.51 9.68 -5.26
C VAL A 94 21.51 10.31 -6.64
N VAL A 95 20.68 9.81 -7.56
CA VAL A 95 20.58 10.28 -8.94
C VAL A 95 19.12 10.57 -9.25
N ASP A 96 18.83 11.84 -9.52
CA ASP A 96 17.55 12.25 -10.06
C ASP A 96 17.64 12.41 -11.58
N ARG A 97 16.83 11.64 -12.30
CA ARG A 97 16.66 11.77 -13.75
C ARG A 97 15.27 12.30 -14.12
N SER A 98 14.43 12.55 -13.12
CA SER A 98 13.07 13.05 -13.30
C SER A 98 13.08 14.57 -13.25
N GLN A 99 12.42 15.19 -14.22
CA GLN A 99 12.11 16.63 -14.17
C GLN A 99 11.14 17.01 -13.04
N LEU A 100 10.66 16.04 -12.26
CA LEU A 100 9.74 16.25 -11.14
C LEU A 100 10.47 16.20 -9.78
N GLY A 101 11.80 15.98 -9.76
CA GLY A 101 12.60 16.08 -8.54
C GLY A 101 12.27 15.01 -7.47
N TYR A 102 11.99 13.78 -7.91
CA TYR A 102 11.50 12.71 -7.03
C TYR A 102 12.57 11.90 -6.32
N ALA A 103 13.82 11.90 -6.81
CA ALA A 103 14.88 11.07 -6.25
C ALA A 103 15.37 11.63 -4.92
N ARG A 104 15.34 10.81 -3.87
CA ARG A 104 15.85 11.20 -2.54
C ARG A 104 16.16 9.98 -1.70
N VAL A 105 17.17 10.14 -0.84
CA VAL A 105 17.41 9.25 0.30
C VAL A 105 16.78 9.89 1.53
N PHE A 106 16.01 9.13 2.31
CA PHE A 106 15.35 9.66 3.50
C PHE A 106 15.23 8.65 4.62
N GLN A 107 15.12 9.14 5.84
CA GLN A 107 14.82 8.37 7.04
C GLN A 107 13.66 9.01 7.77
N SER A 108 12.74 8.18 8.27
CA SER A 108 11.61 8.62 9.08
C SER A 108 11.82 8.15 10.52
N ILE A 109 11.96 9.10 11.44
CA ILE A 109 11.94 8.87 12.88
C ILE A 109 10.46 8.83 13.29
N THR A 110 10.02 7.76 13.96
CA THR A 110 8.61 7.54 14.31
C THR A 110 8.49 6.95 15.71
N GLY A 111 7.28 6.96 16.29
CA GLY A 111 7.02 6.33 17.59
C GLY A 111 7.71 7.08 18.75
N PRO A 112 8.15 6.39 19.83
CA PRO A 112 8.73 7.04 21.02
C PRO A 112 9.88 7.98 20.72
N ALA A 113 10.73 7.64 19.74
CA ALA A 113 11.82 8.47 19.28
C ALA A 113 11.34 9.83 18.72
N ALA A 114 10.26 9.86 17.93
CA ALA A 114 9.70 11.10 17.42
C ALA A 114 8.96 11.89 18.52
N LEU A 115 8.33 11.21 19.48
CA LEU A 115 7.69 11.85 20.63
C LEU A 115 8.72 12.56 21.51
N ALA A 116 9.89 11.97 21.72
CA ALA A 116 10.99 12.56 22.48
C ALA A 116 11.59 13.81 21.81
N LEU A 117 11.34 14.03 20.52
CA LEU A 117 11.83 15.21 19.79
C LEU A 117 10.87 16.41 19.86
N ARG A 118 9.65 16.24 20.40
CA ARG A 118 8.64 17.32 20.46
C ARG A 118 9.18 18.51 21.23
N ASP A 119 8.89 19.71 20.72
CA ASP A 119 9.32 20.97 21.34
C ASP A 119 10.85 21.11 21.48
N HIS A 120 11.63 20.38 20.69
CA HIS A 120 13.07 20.55 20.59
C HIS A 120 13.46 21.10 19.21
N SER A 121 14.58 21.82 19.18
CA SER A 121 15.22 22.25 17.95
C SER A 121 16.18 21.17 17.47
N LEU A 122 16.05 20.74 16.22
CA LEU A 122 16.96 19.80 15.56
C LEU A 122 17.92 20.57 14.67
N VAL A 123 19.20 20.22 14.73
CA VAL A 123 20.22 20.63 13.77
C VAL A 123 20.65 19.38 13.01
N VAL A 124 20.20 19.25 11.76
CA VAL A 124 20.56 18.11 10.91
C VAL A 124 21.64 18.54 9.95
N GLY A 125 22.73 17.76 9.89
CA GLY A 125 23.85 17.96 8.97
C GLY A 125 23.98 16.82 7.96
N ALA A 126 24.41 17.11 6.74
CA ALA A 126 24.76 16.10 5.75
C ALA A 126 26.08 16.46 5.06
N GLU A 127 26.98 15.49 4.95
CA GLU A 127 28.19 15.61 4.14
C GLU A 127 27.86 15.22 2.70
N VAL A 128 28.00 16.20 1.78
CA VAL A 128 27.61 16.06 0.38
C VAL A 128 28.77 16.43 -0.55
N ARG A 129 28.80 15.79 -1.73
CA ARG A 129 29.73 16.07 -2.83
C ARG A 129 29.04 15.80 -4.16
N SER A 130 29.42 16.49 -5.22
CA SER A 130 29.00 16.15 -6.58
C SER A 130 29.60 14.81 -7.02
N VAL A 131 28.89 14.07 -7.87
CA VAL A 131 29.35 12.78 -8.39
C VAL A 131 30.41 12.94 -9.48
N ASP A 132 30.27 13.95 -10.35
CA ASP A 132 31.08 14.15 -11.56
C ASP A 132 32.02 15.36 -11.45
N GLY A 133 32.16 15.91 -10.25
CA GLY A 133 32.94 17.13 -9.98
C GLY A 133 32.29 18.42 -10.50
N LYS A 134 31.14 18.35 -11.18
CA LYS A 134 30.42 19.54 -11.62
C LYS A 134 29.50 20.06 -10.52
N PRO A 135 29.30 21.38 -10.39
CA PRO A 135 28.35 21.94 -9.45
C PRO A 135 26.97 21.27 -9.57
N ALA A 136 26.51 20.64 -8.49
CA ALA A 136 25.24 19.90 -8.47
C ALA A 136 24.31 20.51 -7.42
N ALA A 137 23.16 21.02 -7.84
CA ALA A 137 22.15 21.52 -6.92
C ALA A 137 21.61 20.39 -6.03
N GLY A 138 21.29 20.72 -4.78
CA GLY A 138 20.75 19.78 -3.83
C GLY A 138 19.98 20.45 -2.70
N ARG A 139 19.26 19.63 -1.94
CA ARG A 139 18.51 20.07 -0.77
C ARG A 139 18.59 19.07 0.36
N LEU A 140 18.72 19.61 1.57
CA LEU A 140 18.56 18.91 2.84
C LEU A 140 17.25 19.39 3.47
N THR A 141 16.38 18.46 3.85
CA THR A 141 15.02 18.77 4.30
C THR A 141 14.71 18.03 5.59
N VAL A 142 14.12 18.73 6.55
CA VAL A 142 13.47 18.16 7.73
C VAL A 142 11.98 18.52 7.68
N ARG A 143 11.13 17.52 7.82
CA ARG A 143 9.66 17.67 7.77
C ARG A 143 9.00 16.96 8.93
N ASP A 144 7.98 17.59 9.49
CA ASP A 144 7.18 17.05 10.57
C ASP A 144 5.71 17.54 10.45
N ALA A 145 4.98 17.65 11.57
CA ALA A 145 3.61 18.20 11.60
C ALA A 145 3.54 19.75 11.56
N ALA A 146 4.59 20.47 11.96
CA ALA A 146 4.65 21.94 11.90
C ALA A 146 4.95 22.44 10.48
N GLY A 147 5.67 21.66 9.69
CA GLY A 147 5.93 22.00 8.30
C GLY A 147 7.23 21.42 7.77
N VAL A 148 7.94 22.22 6.99
CA VAL A 148 9.18 21.82 6.30
C VAL A 148 10.23 22.90 6.50
N SER A 149 11.37 22.54 7.08
CA SER A 149 12.60 23.34 7.02
C SER A 149 13.52 22.74 5.98
N GLN A 150 14.18 23.60 5.20
CA GLN A 150 15.07 23.16 4.13
C GLN A 150 16.27 24.08 3.98
N THR A 151 17.39 23.48 3.61
CA THR A 151 18.59 24.18 3.14
C THR A 151 18.88 23.72 1.73
N ARG A 152 18.88 24.68 0.79
CA ARG A 152 19.33 24.47 -0.59
C ARG A 152 20.82 24.72 -0.67
N PHE A 153 21.51 23.98 -1.53
CA PHE A 153 22.96 24.09 -1.69
C PHE A 153 23.40 23.71 -3.10
N ILE A 154 24.62 24.12 -3.46
CA ILE A 154 25.33 23.65 -4.64
C ILE A 154 26.50 22.79 -4.16
N ALA A 155 26.48 21.49 -4.46
CA ALA A 155 27.56 20.57 -4.15
C ALA A 155 28.73 20.75 -5.13
N SER A 156 29.93 20.99 -4.58
CA SER A 156 31.17 21.05 -5.36
C SER A 156 31.79 19.65 -5.54
N ASP A 157 32.97 19.61 -6.14
CA ASP A 157 33.83 18.43 -6.22
C ASP A 157 34.49 18.07 -4.88
N GLN A 158 34.38 18.93 -3.85
CA GLN A 158 34.89 18.70 -2.50
C GLN A 158 33.75 18.31 -1.54
N TRP A 159 34.10 17.56 -0.48
CA TRP A 159 33.16 17.27 0.59
C TRP A 159 32.81 18.55 1.35
N GLN A 160 31.52 18.84 1.47
CA GLN A 160 31.02 19.95 2.27
C GLN A 160 29.91 19.50 3.20
N THR A 161 29.82 20.14 4.36
CA THR A 161 28.72 19.91 5.31
C THR A 161 27.63 20.94 5.09
N VAL A 162 26.41 20.47 4.85
CA VAL A 162 25.21 21.30 4.75
C VAL A 162 24.31 21.04 5.95
N THR A 163 23.78 22.09 6.57
CA THR A 163 22.97 21.98 7.79
C THR A 163 21.60 22.61 7.62
N VAL A 164 20.61 22.08 8.33
CA VAL A 164 19.26 22.66 8.44
C VAL A 164 18.82 22.62 9.90
N THR A 165 18.24 23.72 10.37
CA THR A 165 17.63 23.80 11.70
C THR A 165 16.12 23.71 11.60
N HIS A 166 15.50 22.92 12.47
CA HIS A 166 14.05 22.68 12.45
C HIS A 166 13.48 22.55 13.86
N ARG A 167 12.45 23.33 14.18
CA ARG A 167 11.72 23.21 15.45
C ARG A 167 10.60 22.19 15.30
N VAL A 168 10.63 21.14 16.11
CA VAL A 168 9.67 20.03 16.02
C VAL A 168 8.36 20.41 16.71
N ALA A 169 7.24 20.13 16.03
CA ALA A 169 5.91 20.41 16.53
C ALA A 169 5.57 19.62 17.80
N PRO A 170 4.83 20.20 18.76
CA PRO A 170 4.37 19.52 19.98
C PRO A 170 3.49 18.30 19.68
N LEU A 171 2.80 18.31 18.54
CA LEU A 171 1.91 17.22 18.12
C LEU A 171 2.56 16.28 17.10
N THR A 172 3.87 16.36 16.87
CA THR A 172 4.49 15.50 15.86
C THR A 172 4.41 14.02 16.25
N GLU A 173 4.12 13.17 15.28
CA GLU A 173 4.22 11.70 15.43
C GLU A 173 5.40 11.13 14.62
N HIS A 174 5.97 11.95 13.73
CA HIS A 174 7.07 11.55 12.87
C HIS A 174 7.91 12.76 12.47
N VAL A 175 9.22 12.55 12.37
CA VAL A 175 10.16 13.51 11.79
C VAL A 175 10.82 12.82 10.60
N LYS A 176 10.78 13.45 9.43
CA LYS A 176 11.36 12.93 8.20
C LYS A 176 12.54 13.78 7.77
N ILE A 177 13.69 13.13 7.64
CA ILE A 177 14.94 13.74 7.17
C ILE A 177 15.20 13.23 5.77
N ALA A 178 15.45 14.11 4.81
CA ALA A 178 15.67 13.75 3.42
C ALA A 178 16.80 14.58 2.80
N VAL A 179 17.59 13.92 1.95
CA VAL A 179 18.55 14.58 1.07
C VAL A 179 18.26 14.19 -0.37
N ALA A 180 18.25 15.17 -1.25
CA ALA A 180 17.86 15.00 -2.64
C ALA A 180 18.75 15.84 -3.57
N PRO A 181 19.10 15.32 -4.77
CA PRO A 181 19.58 16.16 -5.86
C PRO A 181 18.46 17.10 -6.30
N GLY A 182 18.89 18.24 -6.83
CA GLY A 182 18.02 19.21 -7.47
C GLY A 182 17.17 20.08 -6.55
N VAL A 183 16.47 20.98 -7.23
CA VAL A 183 15.51 22.00 -6.78
C VAL A 183 16.14 23.22 -6.10
N GLY A 184 17.10 23.83 -6.80
CA GLY A 184 17.18 25.27 -6.95
C GLY A 184 15.88 25.86 -7.53
N ASP A 185 15.91 27.09 -8.05
CA ASP A 185 14.67 27.81 -8.39
C ASP A 185 13.88 27.19 -9.55
N THR A 186 14.46 26.21 -10.27
CA THR A 186 13.80 25.56 -11.40
C THR A 186 13.36 24.12 -11.10
N PRO A 187 12.10 23.75 -11.40
CA PRO A 187 11.58 22.39 -11.19
C PRO A 187 12.33 21.31 -11.98
N ALA A 188 13.03 21.67 -13.07
CA ALA A 188 13.65 20.75 -14.02
C ALA A 188 15.08 20.29 -13.65
N GLU A 189 15.57 20.60 -12.45
CA GLU A 189 16.93 20.27 -12.04
C GLU A 189 17.08 18.77 -11.75
N VAL A 190 17.52 18.03 -12.77
CA VAL A 190 18.10 16.69 -12.65
C VAL A 190 19.52 16.81 -12.11
N GLY A 191 19.99 15.81 -11.37
CA GLY A 191 21.31 15.88 -10.75
C GLY A 191 21.71 14.62 -10.03
N SER A 192 22.95 14.60 -9.55
CA SER A 192 23.42 13.49 -8.74
C SER A 192 24.32 13.95 -7.62
N LEU A 193 24.14 13.36 -6.44
CA LEU A 193 24.87 13.68 -5.22
C LEU A 193 25.50 12.41 -4.64
N LEU A 194 26.68 12.57 -4.05
CA LEU A 194 27.27 11.63 -3.12
C LEU A 194 27.01 12.10 -1.69
N LEU A 195 26.69 11.16 -0.80
CA LEU A 195 26.54 11.38 0.62
C LEU A 195 27.45 10.43 1.40
N ARG A 196 28.11 10.94 2.43
CA ARG A 196 28.99 10.12 3.28
C ARG A 196 28.50 9.99 4.71
N ASN A 197 27.94 11.06 5.28
CA ASN A 197 27.49 11.07 6.66
C ASN A 197 26.25 11.98 6.81
N VAL A 198 25.33 11.57 7.68
CA VAL A 198 24.22 12.42 8.14
C VAL A 198 24.27 12.49 9.66
N THR A 199 24.34 13.69 10.19
CA THR A 199 24.34 13.96 11.62
C THR A 199 23.03 14.59 12.03
N MET A 200 22.65 14.38 13.29
CA MET A 200 21.56 15.10 13.92
C MET A 200 22.00 15.48 15.32
N ASP A 201 21.81 16.74 15.66
CA ASP A 201 22.03 17.27 16.98
C ASP A 201 20.74 17.89 17.52
N VAL A 202 20.55 17.78 18.83
CA VAL A 202 19.43 18.35 19.57
C VAL A 202 20.05 19.21 20.66
N PRO A 203 20.37 20.49 20.37
CA PRO A 203 21.17 21.33 21.28
C PRO A 203 20.55 21.43 22.69
N ASP A 204 19.22 21.47 22.75
CA ASP A 204 18.46 21.57 24.00
C ASP A 204 18.32 20.23 24.74
N ALA A 205 18.72 19.12 24.13
CA ALA A 205 18.66 17.77 24.70
C ALA A 205 19.77 16.84 24.16
N PRO A 206 21.04 17.06 24.53
CA PRO A 206 22.20 16.38 23.93
C PRO A 206 22.18 14.84 24.06
N THR A 207 21.46 14.30 25.04
CA THR A 207 21.28 12.85 25.23
C THR A 207 20.52 12.19 24.08
N LEU A 208 19.77 12.97 23.28
CA LEU A 208 19.00 12.50 22.12
C LEU A 208 19.84 12.48 20.82
N SER A 209 20.93 13.25 20.72
CA SER A 209 21.63 13.51 19.45
C SER A 209 22.24 12.26 18.78
N SER A 210 22.84 11.35 19.55
CA SER A 210 23.66 10.26 18.98
C SER A 210 22.90 8.96 18.64
N SER A 211 21.65 8.80 19.08
CA SER A 211 20.97 7.50 19.07
C SER A 211 19.80 7.37 18.08
N LEU A 212 19.37 8.47 17.48
CA LEU A 212 18.09 8.53 16.77
C LEU A 212 18.21 8.27 15.26
N LEU A 213 19.36 8.55 14.64
CA LEU A 213 19.61 8.21 13.24
C LEU A 213 20.08 6.77 13.11
N ALA A 214 19.39 5.97 12.30
CA ALA A 214 19.87 4.63 11.98
C ALA A 214 20.94 4.70 10.88
N ASN A 215 22.11 4.10 11.13
CA ASN A 215 23.21 3.97 10.15
C ASN A 215 23.61 5.33 9.50
N PRO A 216 23.97 6.35 10.30
CA PRO A 216 24.26 7.71 9.81
C PRO A 216 25.44 7.79 8.82
N ARG A 217 26.39 6.84 8.92
CA ARG A 217 27.57 6.72 8.05
C ARG A 217 27.41 5.74 6.90
N PHE A 218 26.20 5.21 6.68
CA PHE A 218 25.90 4.25 5.61
C PHE A 218 26.79 2.98 5.57
N ALA A 219 27.44 2.66 6.69
CA ALA A 219 28.38 1.55 6.82
C ALA A 219 27.72 0.19 6.55
N HIS A 220 26.42 0.06 6.84
CA HIS A 220 25.68 -1.17 6.63
C HIS A 220 24.73 -1.10 5.43
N ALA A 221 24.71 -2.15 4.61
CA ALA A 221 23.72 -2.34 3.56
C ALA A 221 22.39 -2.82 4.15
N ALA A 222 21.27 -2.37 3.59
CA ALA A 222 19.96 -2.94 3.85
C ALA A 222 19.94 -4.39 3.37
N ARG A 223 19.09 -5.23 3.96
CA ARG A 223 18.86 -6.58 3.44
C ARG A 223 17.81 -6.53 2.33
N LEU A 224 17.94 -7.33 1.28
CA LEU A 224 16.97 -7.40 0.18
C LEU A 224 15.55 -7.61 0.67
N GLY A 225 15.35 -8.44 1.71
CA GLY A 225 14.05 -8.65 2.31
C GLY A 225 13.45 -7.39 2.92
N ARG A 226 14.26 -6.55 3.59
CA ARG A 226 13.79 -5.25 4.10
C ARG A 226 13.41 -4.31 2.96
N VAL A 227 14.20 -4.27 1.88
CA VAL A 227 13.89 -3.44 0.71
C VAL A 227 12.62 -3.92 0.00
N ALA A 228 12.44 -5.24 -0.14
CA ALA A 228 11.25 -5.84 -0.73
C ALA A 228 10.00 -5.61 0.12
N LEU A 229 10.14 -5.63 1.45
CA LEU A 229 9.06 -5.36 2.39
C LEU A 229 8.81 -3.87 2.63
N ALA A 230 9.76 -2.97 2.33
CA ALA A 230 9.64 -1.54 2.62
C ALA A 230 8.38 -0.91 1.99
N PRO A 231 8.00 -1.18 0.73
CA PRO A 231 6.74 -0.67 0.17
C PRO A 231 5.51 -1.16 0.93
N LEU A 232 5.55 -2.40 1.44
CA LEU A 232 4.49 -2.94 2.29
C LEU A 232 4.49 -2.22 3.63
N GLU A 233 5.65 -2.12 4.32
CA GLU A 233 5.77 -1.38 5.58
C GLU A 233 5.28 0.08 5.44
N ASP A 234 5.63 0.76 4.35
CA ASP A 234 5.17 2.12 4.04
C ASP A 234 3.65 2.17 3.90
N THR A 235 3.08 1.22 3.15
CA THR A 235 1.62 1.09 2.98
C THR A 235 0.97 0.76 4.32
N TRP A 236 1.57 -0.09 5.14
CA TRP A 236 1.09 -0.45 6.48
C TRP A 236 1.27 0.67 7.51
N GLN A 237 2.28 1.54 7.36
CA GLN A 237 2.39 2.77 8.16
C GLN A 237 1.23 3.71 7.83
N GLN A 238 0.77 3.75 6.58
CA GLN A 238 -0.50 4.37 6.22
C GLN A 238 -1.71 3.59 6.74
N PHE A 239 -1.56 2.47 7.44
CA PHE A 239 -2.67 1.75 8.09
C PHE A 239 -2.54 1.69 9.60
N ARG A 240 -1.42 2.15 10.17
CA ARG A 240 -1.32 2.31 11.62
C ARG A 240 -2.41 3.29 12.06
N PRO A 241 -3.25 2.90 13.04
CA PRO A 241 -4.20 3.81 13.64
C PRO A 241 -3.42 5.02 14.15
N ARG A 242 -3.78 6.23 13.70
CA ARG A 242 -3.24 7.46 14.30
C ARG A 242 -3.99 7.63 15.61
N LEU A 243 -3.46 7.02 16.66
CA LEU A 243 -4.05 7.05 17.99
C LEU A 243 -4.24 8.49 18.53
N ALA A 244 -3.54 9.48 17.95
CA ALA A 244 -3.71 10.89 18.29
C ALA A 244 -4.91 11.58 17.63
N ALA A 245 -5.69 10.92 16.77
CA ALA A 245 -7.06 11.37 16.50
C ALA A 245 -7.91 11.06 17.76
N ALA A 246 -7.68 11.84 18.81
CA ALA A 246 -8.20 11.69 20.17
C ALA A 246 -9.73 11.89 20.30
N THR A 247 -10.45 11.81 19.19
CA THR A 247 -11.90 11.73 19.15
C THR A 247 -12.28 10.63 18.17
N THR A 248 -12.09 9.37 18.56
CA THR A 248 -12.75 8.22 17.92
C THR A 248 -14.25 8.33 18.16
N ASP A 249 -14.87 9.20 17.39
CA ASP A 249 -16.30 9.35 17.27
C ASP A 249 -16.85 8.10 16.58
N TRP A 250 -17.04 7.05 17.38
CA TRP A 250 -17.52 5.74 16.93
C TRP A 250 -18.87 5.85 16.19
N GLN A 251 -19.59 6.95 16.39
CA GLN A 251 -20.83 7.30 15.68
C GLN A 251 -20.60 7.50 14.18
N ARG A 252 -19.37 7.79 13.74
CA ARG A 252 -19.03 7.93 12.32
C ARG A 252 -18.99 6.60 11.57
N TYR A 253 -18.70 5.48 12.22
CA TYR A 253 -18.56 4.18 11.55
C TYR A 253 -19.88 3.64 10.97
N PRO A 254 -21.03 3.74 11.67
CA PRO A 254 -22.33 3.43 11.06
C PRO A 254 -22.60 4.25 9.79
N LEU A 255 -22.32 5.56 9.82
CA LEU A 255 -22.45 6.44 8.65
C LEU A 255 -21.51 6.00 7.51
N TYR A 256 -20.27 5.67 7.82
CA TYR A 256 -19.29 5.16 6.86
C TYR A 256 -19.73 3.83 6.24
N ALA A 257 -20.29 2.91 7.03
CA ALA A 257 -20.87 1.67 6.53
C ALA A 257 -22.08 1.94 5.62
N ALA A 258 -22.94 2.91 5.97
CA ALA A 258 -24.06 3.31 5.15
C ALA A 258 -23.62 3.94 3.81
N LEU A 259 -22.47 4.63 3.77
CA LEU A 259 -21.91 5.25 2.56
C LEU A 259 -21.13 4.28 1.68
N LEU A 260 -20.61 3.18 2.24
CA LEU A 260 -19.93 2.13 1.48
C LEU A 260 -20.84 1.45 0.46
N PHE A 261 -22.09 1.18 0.83
CA PHE A 261 -23.06 0.50 -0.02
C PHE A 261 -23.35 1.26 -1.33
N PRO A 262 -23.84 2.52 -1.31
CA PRO A 262 -24.06 3.28 -2.54
C PRO A 262 -22.75 3.55 -3.27
N GLY A 263 -21.64 3.74 -2.55
CA GLY A 263 -20.30 3.89 -3.11
C GLY A 263 -19.78 2.67 -3.88
N PHE A 264 -20.28 1.47 -3.59
CA PHE A 264 -19.91 0.23 -4.28
C PHE A 264 -20.81 -0.01 -5.50
N TRP A 265 -22.11 0.25 -5.35
CA TRP A 265 -23.14 -0.15 -6.31
C TRP A 265 -23.45 0.85 -7.42
N GLY A 266 -22.98 2.11 -7.34
CA GLY A 266 -23.21 3.03 -8.45
C GLY A 266 -23.12 4.52 -8.12
N ASN A 267 -22.40 4.92 -7.07
CA ASN A 267 -22.08 6.32 -6.88
C ASN A 267 -20.86 6.71 -7.74
N PHE A 268 -21.12 7.06 -9.01
CA PHE A 268 -20.11 7.33 -10.03
C PHE A 268 -19.45 8.70 -9.85
N GLY A 269 -18.36 8.96 -10.58
CA GLY A 269 -17.78 10.30 -10.69
C GLY A 269 -17.26 10.89 -9.38
N TRP A 270 -16.71 10.08 -8.47
CA TRP A 270 -16.21 10.60 -7.17
C TRP A 270 -17.33 11.12 -6.26
N LEU A 271 -18.47 10.41 -6.23
CA LEU A 271 -19.68 10.73 -5.47
C LEU A 271 -20.60 11.80 -6.09
N GLN A 272 -20.34 12.20 -7.34
CA GLN A 272 -21.05 13.30 -8.00
C GLN A 272 -22.34 12.86 -8.70
N ALA A 273 -22.50 11.58 -9.00
CA ALA A 273 -23.65 11.05 -9.71
C ALA A 273 -24.28 9.87 -8.95
N PRO A 274 -24.97 10.12 -7.82
CA PRO A 274 -25.73 9.08 -7.13
C PRO A 274 -26.88 8.60 -8.01
N LEU A 275 -27.22 7.31 -7.88
CA LEU A 275 -28.46 6.76 -8.42
C LEU A 275 -29.64 7.22 -7.56
N PRO A 276 -30.87 7.25 -8.11
CA PRO A 276 -32.08 7.42 -7.32
C PRO A 276 -32.13 6.47 -6.12
N VAL A 277 -32.65 6.94 -4.98
CA VAL A 277 -32.65 6.20 -3.70
C VAL A 277 -33.35 4.84 -3.82
N TRP A 278 -34.43 4.76 -4.60
CA TRP A 278 -35.16 3.51 -4.82
C TRP A 278 -34.31 2.43 -5.50
N ILE A 279 -33.36 2.80 -6.38
CA ILE A 279 -32.45 1.84 -7.01
C ILE A 279 -31.53 1.22 -5.96
N TYR A 280 -31.00 2.02 -5.03
CA TYR A 280 -30.24 1.49 -3.90
C TYR A 280 -31.09 0.57 -3.02
N GLY A 281 -32.36 0.91 -2.82
CA GLY A 281 -33.33 0.04 -2.13
C GLY A 281 -33.48 -1.33 -2.81
N LEU A 282 -33.67 -1.35 -4.14
CA LEU A 282 -33.76 -2.60 -4.91
C LEU A 282 -32.48 -3.43 -4.81
N LEU A 283 -31.31 -2.81 -4.95
CA LEU A 283 -30.02 -3.50 -4.82
C LEU A 283 -29.83 -4.07 -3.40
N ALA A 284 -30.29 -3.35 -2.37
CA ALA A 284 -30.24 -3.84 -1.00
C ALA A 284 -31.11 -5.08 -0.83
N VAL A 285 -32.33 -5.09 -1.39
CA VAL A 285 -33.20 -6.28 -1.41
C VAL A 285 -32.52 -7.45 -2.11
N VAL A 286 -31.93 -7.24 -3.28
CA VAL A 286 -31.20 -8.29 -4.02
C VAL A 286 -30.03 -8.85 -3.18
N CYS A 287 -29.28 -7.99 -2.49
CA CYS A 287 -28.21 -8.41 -1.59
C CYS A 287 -28.73 -9.21 -0.40
N LEU A 288 -29.87 -8.82 0.19
CA LEU A 288 -30.50 -9.55 1.30
C LEU A 288 -31.00 -10.93 0.87
N VAL A 289 -31.60 -11.03 -0.32
CA VAL A 289 -32.00 -12.32 -0.91
C VAL A 289 -30.75 -13.20 -1.13
N GLY A 290 -29.70 -12.66 -1.76
CA GLY A 290 -28.44 -13.38 -1.93
C GLY A 290 -27.80 -13.83 -0.61
N LEU A 291 -27.84 -12.98 0.42
CA LEU A 291 -27.35 -13.34 1.75
C LEU A 291 -28.17 -14.49 2.35
N ALA A 292 -29.50 -14.42 2.27
CA ALA A 292 -30.39 -15.47 2.78
C ALA A 292 -30.11 -16.83 2.10
N GLY A 293 -29.96 -16.86 0.79
CA GLY A 293 -29.62 -18.08 0.07
C GLY A 293 -28.21 -18.60 0.37
N THR A 294 -27.25 -17.70 0.56
CA THR A 294 -25.88 -18.06 1.02
C THR A 294 -25.94 -18.77 2.37
N LEU A 295 -26.73 -18.27 3.32
CA LEU A 295 -26.93 -18.90 4.62
C LEU A 295 -27.60 -20.28 4.50
N MET A 296 -28.50 -20.49 3.53
CA MET A 296 -29.10 -21.79 3.26
C MET A 296 -28.07 -22.81 2.75
N VAL A 297 -27.21 -22.43 1.81
CA VAL A 297 -26.10 -23.27 1.32
C VAL A 297 -25.17 -23.65 2.47
N LEU A 298 -24.84 -22.72 3.37
CA LEU A 298 -23.97 -23.00 4.52
C LEU A 298 -24.59 -23.96 5.54
N ARG A 299 -25.92 -23.95 5.70
CA ARG A 299 -26.65 -24.86 6.61
C ARG A 299 -26.70 -26.30 6.09
N LYS A 300 -26.71 -26.50 4.77
CA LYS A 300 -26.70 -27.82 4.14
C LYS A 300 -25.29 -28.42 4.15
N ARG A 301 -24.99 -29.28 5.12
CA ARG A 301 -23.64 -29.86 5.30
C ARG A 301 -23.12 -30.63 4.08
N SER A 302 -24.01 -31.26 3.32
CA SER A 302 -23.71 -32.06 2.13
C SER A 302 -23.68 -31.26 0.83
N ASP A 303 -23.90 -29.94 0.87
CA ASP A 303 -23.91 -29.11 -0.33
C ASP A 303 -22.50 -28.99 -0.91
N PRO A 304 -22.28 -29.36 -2.19
CA PRO A 304 -20.97 -29.28 -2.82
C PRO A 304 -20.41 -27.85 -2.89
N LEU A 305 -21.26 -26.82 -2.86
CA LEU A 305 -20.85 -25.42 -2.93
C LEU A 305 -20.42 -24.85 -1.57
N ARG A 306 -20.66 -25.55 -0.46
CA ARG A 306 -20.38 -25.04 0.89
C ARG A 306 -18.92 -24.62 1.08
N GLY A 307 -17.96 -25.44 0.60
CA GLY A 307 -16.53 -25.13 0.73
C GLY A 307 -16.11 -23.88 -0.06
N ILE A 308 -16.67 -23.72 -1.26
CA ILE A 308 -16.47 -22.53 -2.10
C ILE A 308 -17.09 -21.32 -1.40
N THR A 309 -18.33 -21.44 -0.91
CA THR A 309 -19.05 -20.37 -0.19
C THR A 309 -18.27 -19.85 1.01
N VAL A 310 -17.75 -20.74 1.86
CA VAL A 310 -16.91 -20.36 3.01
C VAL A 310 -15.65 -19.63 2.54
N SER A 311 -14.98 -20.13 1.50
CA SER A 311 -13.77 -19.49 0.96
C SER A 311 -14.06 -18.07 0.43
N TRP A 312 -15.20 -17.87 -0.22
CA TRP A 312 -15.61 -16.57 -0.75
C TRP A 312 -16.03 -15.62 0.38
N LEU A 313 -16.69 -16.10 1.44
CA LEU A 313 -16.99 -15.31 2.64
C LEU A 313 -15.72 -14.84 3.34
N VAL A 314 -14.74 -15.73 3.53
CA VAL A 314 -13.45 -15.37 4.12
C VAL A 314 -12.73 -14.34 3.24
N ALA A 315 -12.70 -14.54 1.92
CA ALA A 315 -12.08 -13.60 0.99
C ALA A 315 -12.77 -12.22 0.99
N ALA A 316 -14.10 -12.17 0.94
CA ALA A 316 -14.87 -10.93 1.00
C ALA A 316 -14.69 -10.22 2.35
N GLY A 317 -14.77 -10.96 3.47
CA GLY A 317 -14.58 -10.42 4.81
C GLY A 317 -13.17 -9.87 5.04
N LEU A 318 -12.13 -10.58 4.59
CA LEU A 318 -10.75 -10.08 4.64
C LEU A 318 -10.57 -8.84 3.77
N ALA A 319 -11.09 -8.84 2.55
CA ALA A 319 -10.98 -7.68 1.65
C ALA A 319 -11.71 -6.45 2.22
N ALA A 320 -12.90 -6.64 2.83
CA ALA A 320 -13.62 -5.58 3.52
C ALA A 320 -12.85 -5.08 4.75
N LEU A 321 -12.34 -5.98 5.59
CA LEU A 321 -11.53 -5.64 6.76
C LEU A 321 -10.27 -4.86 6.37
N LEU A 322 -9.53 -5.32 5.37
CA LEU A 322 -8.33 -4.66 4.86
C LEU A 322 -8.63 -3.31 4.21
N THR A 323 -9.85 -3.11 3.72
CA THR A 323 -10.31 -1.84 3.16
C THR A 323 -10.67 -0.85 4.26
N VAL A 324 -11.41 -1.31 5.28
CA VAL A 324 -12.03 -0.44 6.31
C VAL A 324 -11.12 -0.21 7.51
N ALA A 325 -10.36 -1.21 7.96
CA ALA A 325 -9.47 -1.09 9.12
C ALA A 325 -8.47 0.07 9.03
N PRO A 326 -7.83 0.34 7.87
CA PRO A 326 -7.03 1.55 7.62
C PRO A 326 -7.65 2.90 7.99
N MET A 327 -8.98 2.98 7.94
CA MET A 327 -9.75 4.21 8.08
C MET A 327 -10.17 4.45 9.53
N ILE A 328 -9.96 3.46 10.41
CA ILE A 328 -10.26 3.59 11.83
C ILE A 328 -9.35 4.68 12.44
N GLY A 329 -9.99 5.71 13.01
CA GLY A 329 -9.30 6.87 13.60
C GLY A 329 -8.78 7.88 12.57
N ARG A 330 -9.37 7.94 11.36
CA ARG A 330 -9.01 8.92 10.33
C ARG A 330 -10.23 9.62 9.77
N ASP A 331 -10.06 10.88 9.37
CA ASP A 331 -11.08 11.66 8.64
C ASP A 331 -11.19 11.25 7.15
N TRP A 332 -11.00 9.97 6.85
CA TRP A 332 -11.14 9.41 5.52
C TRP A 332 -12.46 8.67 5.42
N GLN A 333 -13.38 9.22 4.63
CA GLN A 333 -14.61 8.56 4.29
C GLN A 333 -14.32 7.32 3.41
N PRO A 334 -14.74 6.11 3.81
CA PRO A 334 -14.65 4.94 2.95
C PRO A 334 -15.45 5.15 1.69
N GLN A 335 -14.82 4.88 0.55
CA GLN A 335 -15.49 4.86 -0.74
C GLN A 335 -15.68 3.40 -1.16
N GLY A 336 -16.86 3.04 -1.61
CA GLY A 336 -17.15 1.65 -1.98
C GLY A 336 -16.28 1.11 -3.11
N ARG A 337 -15.67 1.98 -3.95
CA ARG A 337 -14.64 1.58 -4.93
C ARG A 337 -13.43 0.86 -4.32
N TYR A 338 -13.16 1.07 -3.04
CA TYR A 338 -12.07 0.37 -2.36
C TYR A 338 -12.39 -1.12 -2.15
N LEU A 339 -13.68 -1.49 -2.13
CA LEU A 339 -14.14 -2.87 -2.10
C LEU A 339 -14.05 -3.57 -3.47
N PHE A 340 -13.54 -2.92 -4.53
CA PHE A 340 -13.38 -3.59 -5.83
C PHE A 340 -12.44 -4.79 -5.78
N GLY A 341 -11.47 -4.82 -4.85
CA GLY A 341 -10.68 -6.02 -4.59
C GLY A 341 -11.50 -7.21 -4.09
N ALA A 342 -12.66 -6.94 -3.48
CA ALA A 342 -13.64 -7.92 -3.03
C ALA A 342 -14.72 -8.21 -4.09
N LEU A 343 -14.74 -7.51 -5.22
CA LEU A 343 -15.85 -7.56 -6.19
C LEU A 343 -16.16 -8.98 -6.63
N VAL A 344 -15.13 -9.76 -7.01
CA VAL A 344 -15.31 -11.16 -7.40
C VAL A 344 -15.99 -11.90 -6.25
N SER A 345 -15.40 -11.91 -5.05
CA SER A 345 -15.95 -12.62 -3.89
C SER A 345 -17.37 -12.21 -3.51
N ILE A 346 -17.70 -10.91 -3.59
CA ILE A 346 -19.05 -10.41 -3.33
C ILE A 346 -20.03 -10.92 -4.39
N THR A 347 -19.67 -10.80 -5.67
CA THR A 347 -20.54 -11.20 -6.79
C THR A 347 -20.83 -12.70 -6.77
N GLY A 348 -19.86 -13.57 -6.50
CA GLY A 348 -20.17 -15.01 -6.46
C GLY A 348 -20.87 -15.45 -5.20
N LEU A 349 -20.70 -14.77 -4.06
CA LEU A 349 -21.59 -15.00 -2.91
C LEU A 349 -23.02 -14.62 -3.28
N LEU A 350 -23.20 -13.47 -3.95
CA LEU A 350 -24.51 -13.04 -4.44
C LEU A 350 -25.11 -14.08 -5.39
N LEU A 351 -24.34 -14.59 -6.36
CA LEU A 351 -24.82 -15.58 -7.33
C LEU A 351 -25.12 -16.94 -6.68
N ILE A 352 -24.23 -17.47 -5.84
CA ILE A 352 -24.47 -18.73 -5.09
C ILE A 352 -25.73 -18.59 -4.24
N GLY A 353 -25.91 -17.44 -3.60
CA GLY A 353 -27.08 -17.17 -2.79
C GLY A 353 -28.38 -17.07 -3.58
N LEU A 354 -28.37 -16.32 -4.68
CA LEU A 354 -29.53 -16.20 -5.56
C LEU A 354 -29.90 -17.55 -6.17
N ASP A 355 -28.91 -18.34 -6.61
CA ASP A 355 -29.13 -19.69 -7.14
C ASP A 355 -29.71 -20.63 -6.08
N GLY A 356 -29.16 -20.62 -4.86
CA GLY A 356 -29.67 -21.45 -3.76
C GLY A 356 -31.13 -21.18 -3.35
N LEU A 357 -31.68 -20.02 -3.72
CA LEU A 357 -33.09 -19.65 -3.50
C LEU A 357 -33.97 -19.78 -4.74
N LEU A 358 -33.45 -19.41 -5.91
CA LEU A 358 -34.21 -19.35 -7.15
C LEU A 358 -34.11 -20.63 -7.98
N ASP A 359 -33.14 -21.49 -7.68
CA ASP A 359 -32.84 -22.77 -8.32
C ASP A 359 -32.76 -22.61 -9.85
N PHE A 360 -31.66 -22.02 -10.32
CA PHE A 360 -31.52 -21.67 -11.73
C PHE A 360 -31.45 -22.89 -12.64
N ASP A 361 -31.00 -24.03 -12.11
CA ASP A 361 -30.97 -25.30 -12.83
C ASP A 361 -32.38 -25.82 -13.12
N LEU A 362 -33.28 -25.80 -12.13
CA LEU A 362 -34.68 -26.19 -12.33
C LEU A 362 -35.50 -25.13 -13.07
N HIS A 363 -35.09 -23.86 -12.99
CA HIS A 363 -35.86 -22.72 -13.51
C HIS A 363 -35.01 -21.75 -14.33
N PRO A 364 -34.52 -22.14 -15.54
CA PRO A 364 -33.61 -21.33 -16.34
C PRO A 364 -34.21 -19.98 -16.77
N ARG A 365 -35.54 -19.86 -16.84
CA ARG A 365 -36.22 -18.58 -17.09
C ARG A 365 -35.92 -17.53 -16.02
N ARG A 366 -35.73 -17.94 -14.76
CA ARG A 366 -35.38 -17.03 -13.64
C ARG A 366 -33.96 -16.48 -13.81
N ALA A 367 -33.02 -17.32 -14.26
CA ALA A 367 -31.66 -16.89 -14.57
C ALA A 367 -31.65 -15.87 -15.73
N ASN A 368 -32.40 -16.15 -16.80
CA ASN A 368 -32.52 -15.22 -17.92
C ASN A 368 -33.14 -13.87 -17.50
N ALA A 369 -34.18 -13.89 -16.68
CA ALA A 369 -34.79 -12.68 -16.14
C ALA A 369 -33.80 -11.87 -15.30
N LEU A 370 -32.98 -12.52 -14.47
CA LEU A 370 -31.92 -11.87 -13.70
C LEU A 370 -30.86 -11.25 -14.63
N LEU A 371 -30.41 -11.96 -15.65
CA LEU A 371 -29.44 -11.43 -16.62
C LEU A 371 -29.98 -10.20 -17.36
N VAL A 372 -31.25 -10.24 -17.79
CA VAL A 372 -31.91 -9.08 -18.40
C VAL A 372 -31.99 -7.92 -17.42
N ALA A 373 -32.38 -8.17 -16.16
CA ALA A 373 -32.44 -7.14 -15.13
C ALA A 373 -31.07 -6.49 -14.86
N VAL A 374 -30.00 -7.29 -14.79
CA VAL A 374 -28.61 -6.81 -14.64
C VAL A 374 -28.19 -6.00 -15.86
N ALA A 375 -28.50 -6.45 -17.08
CA ALA A 375 -28.18 -5.72 -18.30
C ALA A 375 -28.89 -4.36 -18.36
N LEU A 376 -30.18 -4.31 -18.00
CA LEU A 376 -30.95 -3.07 -17.90
C LEU A 376 -30.38 -2.14 -16.82
N PHE A 377 -29.98 -2.68 -15.66
CA PHE A 377 -29.31 -1.91 -14.61
C PHE A 377 -27.98 -1.30 -15.09
N CYS A 378 -27.14 -2.08 -15.76
CA CYS A 378 -25.90 -1.59 -16.34
C CYS A 378 -26.15 -0.50 -17.39
N LEU A 379 -27.18 -0.67 -18.24
CA LEU A 379 -27.58 0.32 -19.22
C LEU A 379 -28.03 1.63 -18.55
N LEU A 380 -28.87 1.55 -17.51
CA LEU A 380 -29.29 2.71 -16.72
C LEU A 380 -28.08 3.44 -16.12
N GLY A 381 -27.11 2.69 -15.57
CA GLY A 381 -25.86 3.26 -15.08
C GLY A 381 -25.06 3.99 -16.16
N LEU A 382 -24.97 3.43 -17.37
CA LEU A 382 -24.30 4.06 -18.52
C LEU A 382 -25.02 5.33 -18.99
N LEU A 383 -26.35 5.29 -19.10
CA LEU A 383 -27.15 6.46 -19.46
C LEU A 383 -26.95 7.59 -18.43
N ARG A 384 -26.96 7.26 -17.14
CA ARG A 384 -26.69 8.23 -16.08
C ARG A 384 -25.28 8.80 -16.16
N ALA A 385 -24.28 7.96 -16.40
CA ALA A 385 -22.89 8.39 -16.59
C ALA A 385 -22.71 9.29 -17.82
N ALA A 386 -23.56 9.13 -18.85
CA ALA A 386 -23.61 10.00 -20.02
C ALA A 386 -24.38 11.32 -19.78
N GLY A 387 -24.82 11.59 -18.55
CA GLY A 387 -25.52 12.83 -18.18
C GLY A 387 -27.03 12.80 -18.45
N ILE A 388 -27.60 11.65 -18.84
CA ILE A 388 -29.04 11.51 -19.03
C ILE A 388 -29.72 11.45 -17.65
N GLU A 389 -30.70 12.31 -17.44
CA GLU A 389 -31.49 12.33 -16.21
C GLU A 389 -32.43 11.11 -16.16
N ILE A 390 -32.34 10.36 -15.06
CA ILE A 390 -33.30 9.30 -14.75
C ILE A 390 -34.32 9.93 -13.80
N PRO A 391 -35.63 9.83 -14.10
CA PRO A 391 -36.66 10.37 -13.21
C PRO A 391 -36.48 9.83 -11.79
N ALA A 392 -36.65 10.72 -10.81
CA ALA A 392 -36.45 10.43 -9.39
C ALA A 392 -37.38 9.33 -8.88
#